data_AF-G0U357-F1
#
_entry.id   AF-G0U357-F1
#
_cell.length_a   1.000
_cell.length_b   1.000
_cell.length_c   1.000
_cell.angle_alpha   90.00
_cell.angle_beta   90.00
_cell.angle_gamma   90.00
#
_symmetry.space_group_name_H-M   'P 1'
#
loop_
_entity.id
_entity.type
_entity.pdbx_description
1 polymer ?
#
loop_
_entity_poly.entity_id
_entity_poly.type
_entity_poly.pdbx_seq_one_letter_code
_entity_poly.pdbx_strand_id
1 'polypeptide(L)'
;MAESSVDRETRLELNRLDDAIERFTREVENLDSLLVKIEEENNNDNVSRQIMEYQAACERNPADIPAEDALETITRLQNTLKIIRRRNNLLAKENSTQERILYERSKFLADLTAAYNYIVAETGWHEHLSIDHDDFLNKCTEIQEMEKIEAVVQLELRAAQTIVKKKEALVVNLQAQLDAAEGQETLINSVYNDIRVKERDCHEVEMQLARLRKGIEKTDEALALFDVHESASLAHMRCDRDYLKETVAQMKVAVRRQENVIKAQLTRQQQLQARLDIVMRSLRDMKLDKKYERNVPKSALVPSASREEPEDVSKILPEEEFIPIHTFRLLYKNNEMLRVSVMRKNMLVLEKGGVIEALEAGLSKYANALVTTHKEQHDIKESKEVELGELMDDLQQRHQNFVQQLDELRRVNGQLKKKMVRRPRSRVDVK
;
A
#
# COMPACT_ATOMS: atom_id res chain seq x y z
N MET A 1 23.37 26.84 95.57
CA MET A 1 23.91 25.64 94.87
C MET A 1 22.99 25.12 93.77
N ALA A 2 21.71 25.51 93.70
CA ALA A 2 20.80 25.11 92.61
C ALA A 2 20.91 25.99 91.34
N GLU A 3 21.28 27.27 91.46
CA GLU A 3 21.42 28.16 90.30
C GLU A 3 22.61 27.80 89.39
N SER A 4 23.70 27.24 89.94
CA SER A 4 24.88 26.88 89.14
C SER A 4 24.73 25.59 88.33
N SER A 5 23.73 24.73 88.62
CA SER A 5 23.48 23.53 87.80
C SER A 5 22.59 23.86 86.61
N VAL A 6 21.60 24.74 86.79
CA VAL A 6 20.71 25.21 85.73
C VAL A 6 21.49 25.99 84.66
N ASP A 7 22.40 26.87 85.08
CA ASP A 7 23.31 27.61 84.18
C ASP A 7 24.27 26.70 83.38
N ARG A 8 24.56 25.51 83.92
CA ARG A 8 25.41 24.52 83.25
C ARG A 8 24.63 23.70 82.23
N GLU A 9 23.38 23.36 82.54
CA GLU A 9 22.48 22.65 81.63
C GLU A 9 22.08 23.52 80.43
N THR A 10 21.79 24.81 80.65
CA THR A 10 21.48 25.76 79.57
C THR A 10 22.68 25.99 78.65
N ARG A 11 23.90 26.12 79.19
CA ARG A 11 25.12 26.22 78.40
C ARG A 11 25.42 24.94 77.59
N LEU A 12 25.08 23.77 78.13
CA LEU A 12 25.23 22.51 77.41
C LEU A 12 24.23 22.41 76.24
N GLU A 13 22.99 22.85 76.43
CA GLU A 13 21.99 22.88 75.35
C GLU A 13 22.30 23.97 74.31
N LEU A 14 22.86 25.13 74.70
CA LEU A 14 23.34 26.14 73.74
C LEU A 14 24.49 25.60 72.88
N ASN A 15 25.50 24.99 73.49
CA ASN A 15 26.59 24.36 72.74
C ASN A 15 26.07 23.26 71.79
N ARG A 16 25.01 22.54 72.20
CA ARG A 16 24.37 21.52 71.36
C ARG A 16 23.63 22.13 70.16
N LEU A 17 23.00 23.29 70.34
CA LEU A 17 22.35 24.04 69.28
C LEU A 17 23.37 24.64 68.32
N ASP A 18 24.46 25.21 68.82
CA ASP A 18 25.56 25.71 67.99
C ASP A 18 26.21 24.59 67.17
N ASP A 19 26.46 23.43 67.79
CA ASP A 19 26.94 22.23 67.10
C ASP A 19 25.96 21.72 66.03
N ALA A 20 24.65 21.95 66.21
CA ALA A 20 23.63 21.58 65.23
C ALA A 20 23.58 22.60 64.08
N ILE A 21 23.69 23.89 64.37
CA ILE A 21 23.77 24.96 63.38
C ILE A 21 24.99 24.75 62.50
N GLU A 22 26.18 24.57 63.07
CA GLU A 22 27.39 24.31 62.28
C GLU A 22 27.27 23.07 61.39
N ARG A 23 26.62 22.00 61.88
CA ARG A 23 26.36 20.80 61.08
C ARG A 23 25.45 21.10 59.90
N PHE A 24 24.35 21.82 60.10
CA PHE A 24 23.44 22.16 59.01
C PHE A 24 24.06 23.15 58.02
N THR A 25 24.88 24.10 58.47
CA THR A 25 25.61 25.00 57.57
C THR A 25 26.55 24.23 56.64
N ARG A 26 27.29 23.25 57.17
CA ARG A 26 28.13 22.36 56.34
C ARG A 26 27.32 21.46 55.40
N GLU A 27 26.13 21.02 55.80
CA GLU A 27 25.23 20.26 54.91
C GLU A 27 24.75 21.13 53.75
N VAL A 28 24.43 22.41 53.99
CA VAL A 28 24.02 23.36 52.94
C VAL A 28 25.17 23.63 51.97
N GLU A 29 26.38 23.90 52.46
CA GLU A 29 27.56 24.09 51.60
C GLU A 29 27.86 22.85 50.74
N ASN A 30 27.67 21.65 51.30
CA ASN A 30 27.83 20.41 50.54
C ASN A 30 26.76 20.27 49.45
N LEU A 31 25.51 20.63 49.72
CA LEU A 31 24.43 20.63 48.72
C LEU A 31 24.70 21.60 47.58
N ASP A 32 25.18 22.81 47.88
CA ASP A 32 25.58 23.79 46.86
C ASP A 32 26.71 23.24 45.99
N SER A 33 27.71 22.58 46.57
CA SER A 33 28.79 21.96 45.81
C SER A 33 28.33 20.83 44.90
N LEU A 34 27.29 20.08 45.29
CA LEU A 34 26.69 19.02 44.48
C LEU A 34 25.84 19.59 43.35
N LEU A 35 25.12 20.68 43.59
CA LEU A 35 24.35 21.39 42.56
C LEU A 35 25.26 21.91 41.44
N VAL A 36 26.39 22.54 41.79
CA VAL A 36 27.38 23.01 40.82
C VAL A 36 27.91 21.85 39.96
N LYS A 37 28.23 20.69 40.57
CA LYS A 37 28.67 19.50 39.83
C LYS A 37 27.60 18.97 38.87
N ILE A 38 26.34 18.95 39.29
CA ILE A 38 25.22 18.53 38.43
C ILE A 38 25.07 19.50 37.26
N GLU A 39 25.21 20.81 37.47
CA GLU A 39 25.17 21.81 36.39
C GLU A 39 26.33 21.63 35.41
N GLU A 40 27.55 21.37 35.90
CA GLU A 40 28.72 21.09 35.06
C GLU A 40 28.56 19.79 34.25
N GLU A 41 28.03 18.72 34.84
CA GLU A 41 27.73 17.47 34.15
C GLU A 41 26.64 17.66 33.08
N ASN A 42 25.63 18.47 33.35
CA ASN A 42 24.55 18.75 32.41
C ASN A 42 25.03 19.59 31.22
N ASN A 43 25.92 20.55 31.46
CA ASN A 43 26.53 21.37 30.40
C ASN A 43 27.53 20.58 29.53
N ASN A 44 28.14 19.52 30.10
CA ASN A 44 29.04 18.61 29.40
C ASN A 44 28.35 17.39 28.80
N ASP A 45 27.02 17.31 28.83
CA ASP A 45 26.29 16.17 28.31
C ASP A 45 26.42 16.09 26.78
N ASN A 46 27.32 15.21 26.33
CA ASN A 46 27.66 14.95 24.94
C ASN A 46 26.43 14.57 24.10
N VAL A 47 25.43 13.98 24.74
CA VAL A 47 24.19 13.53 24.09
C VAL A 47 23.31 14.71 23.66
N SER A 48 23.14 15.72 24.51
CA SER A 48 22.37 16.93 24.19
C SER A 48 23.02 17.72 23.05
N ARG A 49 24.36 17.75 23.03
CA ARG A 49 25.15 18.41 21.97
C ARG A 49 24.99 17.69 20.63
N GLN A 50 25.08 16.36 20.62
CA GLN A 50 24.84 15.55 19.42
C GLN A 50 23.40 15.66 18.89
N ILE A 51 22.40 15.80 19.76
CA ILE A 51 21.00 16.02 19.37
C ILE A 51 20.85 17.36 18.65
N MET A 52 21.43 18.43 19.20
CA MET A 52 21.39 19.75 18.56
C MET A 52 22.12 19.76 17.20
N GLU A 53 23.26 19.08 17.10
CA GLU A 53 24.00 18.95 15.85
C GLU A 53 23.20 18.19 14.79
N TYR A 54 22.50 17.10 15.17
CA TYR A 54 21.65 16.33 14.25
C TYR A 54 20.39 17.10 13.85
N GLN A 55 19.74 17.82 14.79
CA GLN A 55 18.61 18.69 14.49
C GLN A 55 19.01 19.80 13.52
N ALA A 56 20.17 20.43 13.73
CA ALA A 56 20.71 21.43 12.82
C ALA A 56 21.07 20.85 11.44
N ALA A 57 21.51 19.58 11.37
CA ALA A 57 21.76 18.89 10.10
C ALA A 57 20.45 18.58 9.34
N CYS A 58 19.42 18.10 10.06
CA CYS A 58 18.08 17.87 9.51
C CYS A 58 17.42 19.15 8.99
N GLU A 59 17.60 20.29 9.67
CA GLU A 59 17.07 21.58 9.24
C GLU A 59 17.80 22.16 8.02
N ARG A 60 19.10 21.86 7.86
CA ARG A 60 19.91 22.39 6.75
C ARG A 60 19.70 21.63 5.44
N ASN A 61 19.73 20.29 5.45
CA ASN A 61 19.60 19.46 4.24
C ASN A 61 19.01 18.08 4.58
N PRO A 62 17.67 17.91 4.57
CA PRO A 62 17.03 16.64 4.91
C PRO A 62 17.24 15.54 3.85
N ALA A 63 17.66 15.88 2.63
CA ALA A 63 17.85 14.93 1.52
C ALA A 63 19.20 14.20 1.52
N ASP A 64 20.19 14.68 2.28
CA ASP A 64 21.56 14.14 2.30
C ASP A 64 21.78 13.09 3.41
N ILE A 65 20.76 12.78 4.22
CA ILE A 65 20.87 11.81 5.32
C ILE A 65 20.55 10.40 4.76
N PRO A 66 21.54 9.50 4.66
CA PRO A 66 21.28 8.14 4.20
C PRO A 66 20.36 7.40 5.20
N ALA A 67 19.49 6.55 4.67
CA ALA A 67 18.44 5.89 5.46
C ALA A 67 19.00 4.99 6.59
N GLU A 68 20.21 4.46 6.41
CA GLU A 68 20.91 3.64 7.40
C GLU A 68 21.33 4.49 8.63
N ASP A 69 21.89 5.68 8.40
CA ASP A 69 22.26 6.61 9.48
C ASP A 69 21.03 7.16 10.21
N ALA A 70 19.92 7.38 9.49
CA ALA A 70 18.65 7.77 10.10
C ALA A 70 18.10 6.67 11.04
N LEU A 71 18.17 5.40 10.63
CA LEU A 71 17.75 4.26 11.46
C LEU A 71 18.65 4.05 12.68
N GLU A 72 19.96 4.18 12.53
CA GLU A 72 20.89 4.10 13.66
C GLU A 72 20.63 5.23 14.66
N THR A 73 20.35 6.44 14.18
CA THR A 73 20.05 7.60 15.03
C THR A 73 18.71 7.44 15.74
N ILE A 74 17.67 6.94 15.06
CA ILE A 74 16.37 6.63 15.67
C ILE A 74 16.52 5.60 16.79
N THR A 75 17.27 4.50 16.54
CA THR A 75 17.47 3.46 17.56
C THR A 75 18.27 3.99 18.76
N ARG A 76 19.28 4.84 18.51
CA ARG A 76 20.04 5.53 19.56
C ARG A 76 19.16 6.45 20.39
N LEU A 77 18.33 7.28 19.75
CA LEU A 77 17.37 8.17 20.42
C LEU A 77 16.30 7.41 21.21
N GLN A 78 15.82 6.27 20.71
CA GLN A 78 14.88 5.43 21.45
C GLN A 78 15.52 4.82 22.71
N ASN A 79 16.79 4.42 22.64
CA ASN A 79 17.53 3.90 23.79
C ASN A 79 17.81 5.00 24.82
N THR A 80 18.20 6.20 24.40
CA THR A 80 18.38 7.33 25.32
C THR A 80 17.06 7.74 25.97
N LEU A 81 15.96 7.76 25.23
CA LEU A 81 14.63 8.03 25.78
C LEU A 81 14.24 7.00 26.85
N LYS A 82 14.53 5.70 26.63
CA LYS A 82 14.33 4.65 27.66
C LYS A 82 15.18 4.90 28.91
N ILE A 83 16.45 5.30 28.75
CA ILE A 83 17.35 5.63 29.87
C ILE A 83 16.83 6.85 30.64
N ILE A 84 16.43 7.91 29.94
CA ILE A 84 15.89 9.14 30.54
C ILE A 84 14.61 8.85 31.30
N ARG A 85 13.67 8.08 30.72
CA ARG A 85 12.44 7.67 31.43
C ARG A 85 12.75 6.88 32.70
N ARG A 86 13.74 5.99 32.66
CA ARG A 86 14.17 5.24 33.84
C ARG A 86 14.80 6.16 34.90
N ARG A 87 15.64 7.12 34.49
CA ARG A 87 16.24 8.13 35.37
C ARG A 87 15.18 9.02 36.02
N ASN A 88 14.22 9.53 35.25
CA ASN A 88 13.11 10.34 35.77
C ASN A 88 12.25 9.56 36.76
N ASN A 89 11.98 8.28 36.50
CA ASN A 89 11.26 7.43 37.46
C ASN A 89 12.05 7.19 38.75
N LEU A 90 13.39 7.15 38.70
CA LEU A 90 14.23 7.05 39.89
C LEU A 90 14.26 8.37 40.67
N LEU A 91 14.42 9.50 39.98
CA LEU A 91 14.37 10.83 40.58
C LEU A 91 13.01 11.14 41.22
N ALA A 92 11.90 10.73 40.59
CA ALA A 92 10.57 10.88 41.17
C ALA A 92 10.42 10.10 42.49
N LYS A 93 10.97 8.88 42.55
CA LYS A 93 11.02 8.09 43.79
C LYS A 93 11.89 8.75 44.85
N GLU A 94 13.05 9.26 44.47
CA GLU A 94 13.95 9.97 45.38
C GLU A 94 13.29 11.24 45.94
N ASN A 95 12.65 12.06 45.09
CA ASN A 95 11.89 13.23 45.52
C ASN A 95 10.79 12.85 46.52
N SER A 96 10.01 11.80 46.25
CA SER A 96 8.99 11.34 47.21
C SER A 96 9.58 10.90 48.56
N THR A 97 10.80 10.35 48.56
CA THR A 97 11.47 9.97 49.81
C THR A 97 11.99 11.20 50.57
N GLN A 98 12.51 12.20 49.85
CA GLN A 98 12.99 13.45 50.43
C GLN A 98 11.82 14.29 50.99
N GLU A 99 10.70 14.38 50.27
CA GLU A 99 9.47 15.03 50.75
C GLU A 99 8.98 14.41 52.06
N ARG A 100 9.02 13.07 52.15
CA ARG A 100 8.67 12.36 53.37
C ARG A 100 9.62 12.70 54.53
N ILE A 101 10.93 12.74 54.28
CA ILE A 101 11.93 13.12 55.30
C ILE A 101 11.73 14.57 55.76
N LEU A 102 11.46 15.49 54.83
CA LEU A 102 11.18 16.89 55.14
C LEU A 102 9.90 17.04 55.97
N TYR A 103 8.87 16.26 55.67
CA TYR A 103 7.64 16.22 56.46
C TYR A 103 7.87 15.67 57.89
N GLU A 104 8.67 14.61 58.03
CA GLU A 104 9.04 14.07 59.34
C GLU A 104 9.88 15.09 60.14
N ARG A 105 10.82 15.79 59.51
CA ARG A 105 11.63 16.86 60.13
C ARG A 105 10.80 18.08 60.52
N SER A 106 9.88 18.53 59.68
CA SER A 106 9.03 19.68 59.98
C SER A 106 8.08 19.38 61.15
N LYS A 107 7.55 18.16 61.20
CA LYS A 107 6.75 17.69 62.33
C LYS A 107 7.56 17.65 63.62
N PHE A 108 8.78 17.12 63.58
CA PHE A 108 9.67 17.10 64.73
C PHE A 108 10.01 18.51 65.25
N LEU A 109 10.28 19.46 64.35
CA LEU A 109 10.50 20.86 64.70
C LEU A 109 9.23 21.50 65.30
N ALA A 110 8.05 21.22 64.74
CA ALA A 110 6.79 21.71 65.29
C ALA A 110 6.54 21.18 66.72
N ASP A 111 6.84 19.91 66.97
CA ASP A 111 6.72 19.29 68.29
C ASP A 111 7.71 19.90 69.30
N LEU A 112 8.95 20.18 68.88
CA LEU A 112 9.96 20.88 69.69
C LEU A 112 9.53 22.32 70.02
N THR A 113 9.00 23.05 69.04
CA THR A 113 8.49 24.42 69.25
C THR A 113 7.28 24.43 70.17
N ALA A 114 6.40 23.43 70.07
CA ALA A 114 5.27 23.27 70.99
C ALA A 114 5.74 22.96 72.42
N ALA A 115 6.76 22.11 72.58
CA ALA A 115 7.37 21.83 73.88
C ALA A 115 8.06 23.08 74.46
N TYR A 116 8.78 23.86 73.65
CA TYR A 116 9.36 25.13 74.06
C TYR A 116 8.28 26.10 74.55
N ASN A 117 7.22 26.30 73.78
CA ASN A 117 6.10 27.18 74.16
C ASN A 117 5.40 26.71 75.44
N TYR A 118 5.27 25.40 75.64
CA TYR A 118 4.73 24.83 76.88
C TYR A 118 5.63 25.11 78.08
N ILE A 119 6.96 24.95 77.94
CA ILE A 119 7.92 25.28 79.00
C ILE A 119 7.83 26.76 79.35
N VAL A 120 7.80 27.65 78.35
CA VAL A 120 7.65 29.10 78.55
C VAL A 120 6.35 29.42 79.30
N ALA A 121 5.24 28.79 78.93
CA ALA A 121 3.94 29.01 79.58
C ALA A 121 3.90 28.52 81.04
N GLU A 122 4.52 27.39 81.35
CA GLU A 122 4.40 26.74 82.67
C GLU A 122 5.45 27.25 83.67
N THR A 123 6.66 27.57 83.20
CA THR A 123 7.76 28.03 84.04
C THR A 123 7.82 29.56 84.14
N GLY A 124 7.10 30.27 83.26
CA GLY A 124 7.22 31.72 83.14
C GLY A 124 8.65 32.17 82.79
N TRP A 125 9.47 31.26 82.23
CA TRP A 125 10.85 31.50 81.84
C TRP A 125 10.89 32.42 80.62
N HIS A 126 10.55 33.68 80.87
CA HIS A 126 11.11 34.79 80.15
C HIS A 126 12.44 35.06 80.83
N GLU A 127 13.53 34.99 80.07
CA GLU A 127 14.81 35.53 80.49
C GLU A 127 14.54 36.90 81.13
N HIS A 128 14.67 36.97 82.46
CA HIS A 128 14.54 38.22 83.22
C HIS A 128 15.77 39.08 82.89
N LEU A 129 15.83 39.56 81.65
CA LEU A 129 16.59 40.74 81.32
C LEU A 129 15.98 41.85 82.16
N SER A 130 16.75 42.34 83.13
CA SER A 130 16.61 43.71 83.59
C SER A 130 16.59 44.55 82.31
N ILE A 131 15.39 44.94 81.89
CA ILE A 131 15.21 45.65 80.65
C ILE A 131 15.88 47.00 80.88
N ASP A 132 17.10 47.15 80.36
CA ASP A 132 17.75 48.44 80.26
C ASP A 132 16.79 49.33 79.48
N HIS A 133 16.43 50.49 80.02
CA HIS A 133 15.37 51.32 79.42
C HIS A 133 15.76 51.74 77.99
N ASP A 134 17.06 51.85 77.74
CA ASP A 134 17.63 52.06 76.42
C ASP A 134 17.48 50.84 75.50
N ASP A 135 17.65 49.61 76.00
CA ASP A 135 17.39 48.37 75.24
C ASP A 135 15.90 48.17 74.96
N PHE A 136 14.99 48.57 75.86
CA PHE A 136 13.55 48.56 75.59
C PHE A 136 13.18 49.53 74.47
N LEU A 137 13.73 50.74 74.52
CA LEU A 137 13.48 51.77 73.53
C LEU A 137 14.08 51.35 72.19
N ASN A 138 15.28 50.78 72.19
CA ASN A 138 15.91 50.20 71.00
C ASN A 138 15.07 49.04 70.43
N LYS A 139 14.59 48.11 71.25
CA LYS A 139 13.70 47.02 70.79
C LYS A 139 12.36 47.55 70.31
N CYS A 140 11.80 48.59 70.92
CA CYS A 140 10.60 49.25 70.41
C CYS A 140 10.85 49.91 69.05
N THR A 141 12.01 50.53 68.84
CA THR A 141 12.39 51.07 67.53
C THR A 141 12.65 49.98 66.50
N GLU A 142 13.29 48.88 66.89
CA GLU A 142 13.50 47.70 66.03
C GLU A 142 12.18 47.05 65.66
N ILE A 143 11.20 46.96 66.58
CA ILE A 143 9.85 46.48 66.28
C ILE A 143 9.15 47.42 65.28
N GLN A 144 9.27 48.73 65.45
CA GLN A 144 8.72 49.69 64.48
C GLN A 144 9.43 49.62 63.11
N GLU A 145 10.73 49.32 63.09
CA GLU A 145 11.46 49.06 61.85
C GLU A 145 11.03 47.74 61.21
N MET A 146 10.81 46.68 61.99
CA MET A 146 10.27 45.41 61.51
C MET A 146 8.85 45.56 60.99
N GLU A 147 7.98 46.35 61.62
CA GLU A 147 6.63 46.65 61.11
C GLU A 147 6.68 47.39 59.77
N LYS A 148 7.64 48.31 59.60
CA LYS A 148 7.86 48.98 58.30
C LYS A 148 8.37 47.99 57.25
N ILE A 149 9.30 47.11 57.62
CA ILE A 149 9.81 46.07 56.73
C ILE A 149 8.67 45.11 56.36
N GLU A 150 7.83 44.70 57.30
CA GLU A 150 6.66 43.86 57.05
C GLU A 150 5.70 44.53 56.07
N ALA A 151 5.41 45.82 56.25
CA ALA A 151 4.56 46.57 55.32
C ALA A 151 5.15 46.62 53.89
N VAL A 152 6.47 46.80 53.76
CA VAL A 152 7.18 46.76 52.48
C VAL A 152 7.12 45.35 51.87
N VAL A 153 7.41 44.31 52.65
CA VAL A 153 7.34 42.92 52.20
C VAL A 153 5.93 42.57 51.75
N GLN A 154 4.88 42.98 52.48
CA GLN A 154 3.49 42.77 52.06
C GLN A 154 3.15 43.48 50.75
N LEU A 155 3.68 44.68 50.51
CA LEU A 155 3.53 45.40 49.23
C LEU A 155 4.24 44.67 48.10
N GLU A 156 5.47 44.20 48.33
CA GLU A 156 6.24 43.41 47.36
C GLU A 156 5.56 42.07 47.05
N LEU A 157 5.00 41.41 48.05
CA LEU A 157 4.26 40.15 47.89
C LEU A 157 3.01 40.35 47.04
N ARG A 158 2.27 41.44 47.23
CA ARG A 158 1.13 41.80 46.37
C ARG A 158 1.56 42.13 44.94
N ALA A 159 2.68 42.83 44.76
CA ALA A 159 3.25 43.10 43.45
C ALA A 159 3.68 41.80 42.75
N ALA A 160 4.37 40.91 43.46
CA ALA A 160 4.78 39.60 42.98
C ALA A 160 3.57 38.74 42.59
N GLN A 161 2.52 38.68 43.41
CA GLN A 161 1.28 37.97 43.07
C GLN A 161 0.61 38.53 41.81
N THR A 162 0.65 39.85 41.62
CA THR A 162 0.11 40.49 40.41
C THR A 162 0.94 40.13 39.18
N ILE A 163 2.26 40.06 39.31
CA ILE A 163 3.18 39.63 38.24
C ILE A 163 2.95 38.15 37.90
N VAL A 164 2.81 37.28 38.91
CA VAL A 164 2.53 35.86 38.72
C VAL A 164 1.24 35.67 37.94
N LYS A 165 0.13 36.32 38.34
CA LYS A 165 -1.14 36.25 37.61
C LYS A 165 -1.03 36.74 36.16
N LYS A 166 -0.23 37.79 35.90
CA LYS A 166 0.03 38.27 34.54
C LYS A 166 0.81 37.24 33.72
N LYS A 167 1.81 36.59 34.32
CA LYS A 167 2.58 35.53 33.66
C LYS A 167 1.72 34.30 33.39
N GLU A 168 0.89 33.87 34.34
CA GLU A 168 -0.08 32.77 34.17
C GLU A 168 -1.04 33.06 33.01
N ALA A 169 -1.62 34.26 32.95
CA ALA A 169 -2.49 34.66 31.85
C ALA A 169 -1.76 34.66 30.49
N LEU A 170 -0.48 35.05 30.47
CA LEU A 170 0.36 35.03 29.28
C LEU A 170 0.66 33.59 28.83
N VAL A 171 0.97 32.69 29.77
CA VAL A 171 1.16 31.26 29.49
C VAL A 171 -0.10 30.64 28.91
N VAL A 172 -1.27 30.91 29.50
CA VAL A 172 -2.56 30.41 28.97
C VAL A 172 -2.83 30.93 27.56
N ASN A 173 -2.54 32.21 27.29
CA ASN A 173 -2.69 32.77 25.94
C ASN A 173 -1.71 32.16 24.94
N LEU A 174 -0.46 31.91 25.33
CA LEU A 174 0.52 31.22 24.48
C LEU A 174 0.12 29.78 24.20
N GLN A 175 -0.41 29.07 25.19
CA GLN A 175 -0.97 27.73 25.03
C GLN A 175 -2.09 27.74 23.97
N ALA A 176 -3.03 28.68 24.07
CA ALA A 176 -4.12 28.81 23.10
C ALA A 176 -3.63 29.16 21.69
N GLN A 177 -2.56 29.96 21.56
CA GLN A 177 -1.92 30.25 20.27
C GLN A 177 -1.22 29.02 19.68
N LEU A 178 -0.59 28.21 20.53
CA LEU A 178 0.09 26.98 20.13
C LEU A 178 -0.92 25.94 19.64
N ASP A 179 -2.03 25.74 20.37
CA ASP A 179 -3.14 24.87 19.95
C ASP A 179 -3.73 25.33 18.61
N ALA A 180 -3.87 26.65 18.41
CA ALA A 180 -4.34 27.20 17.13
C ALA A 180 -3.34 26.98 15.99
N ALA A 181 -2.03 27.07 16.26
CA ALA A 181 -0.98 26.80 15.29
C ALA A 181 -0.94 25.32 14.89
N GLU A 182 -1.06 24.38 15.85
CA GLU A 182 -1.18 22.95 15.57
C GLU A 182 -2.44 22.65 14.73
N GLY A 183 -3.56 23.33 15.01
CA GLY A 183 -4.77 23.27 14.19
C GLY A 183 -4.56 23.76 12.76
N GLN A 184 -3.73 24.79 12.54
CA GLN A 184 -3.37 25.25 11.21
C GLN A 184 -2.42 24.29 10.49
N GLU A 185 -1.44 23.71 11.20
CA GLU A 185 -0.51 22.75 10.63
C GLU A 185 -1.22 21.47 10.17
N THR A 186 -2.16 20.96 10.97
CA THR A 186 -3.00 19.82 10.57
C THR A 186 -3.86 20.13 9.35
N LEU A 187 -4.41 21.35 9.25
CA LEU A 187 -5.14 21.80 8.06
C LEU A 187 -4.21 21.86 6.83
N ILE A 188 -3.02 22.44 6.95
CA ILE A 188 -2.03 22.51 5.87
C ILE A 188 -1.64 21.11 5.38
N ASN A 189 -1.38 20.18 6.31
CA ASN A 189 -1.08 18.79 5.98
C ASN A 189 -2.25 18.09 5.26
N SER A 190 -3.49 18.38 5.64
CA SER A 190 -4.67 17.87 4.93
C SER A 190 -4.75 18.40 3.50
N VAL A 191 -4.48 19.70 3.29
CA VAL A 191 -4.48 20.33 1.96
C VAL A 191 -3.35 19.77 1.09
N TYR A 192 -2.15 19.55 1.64
CA TYR A 192 -1.06 18.91 0.88
C TYR A 192 -1.39 17.48 0.46
N ASN A 193 -2.06 16.71 1.33
CA ASN A 193 -2.53 15.38 0.98
C ASN A 193 -3.57 15.43 -0.15
N ASP A 194 -4.52 16.37 -0.09
CA ASP A 194 -5.51 16.57 -1.14
C ASP A 194 -4.85 16.94 -2.48
N ILE A 195 -3.87 17.85 -2.47
CA ILE A 195 -3.09 18.20 -3.66
C ILE A 195 -2.40 16.97 -4.23
N ARG A 196 -1.74 16.17 -3.39
CA ARG A 196 -1.02 14.96 -3.82
C ARG A 196 -1.96 13.91 -4.43
N VAL A 197 -3.18 13.77 -3.88
CA VAL A 197 -4.21 12.89 -4.47
C VAL A 197 -4.65 13.44 -5.82
N LYS A 198 -4.91 14.75 -5.93
CA LYS A 198 -5.30 15.38 -7.20
C LYS A 198 -4.22 15.32 -8.27
N GLU A 199 -2.95 15.47 -7.92
CA GLU A 199 -1.82 15.28 -8.83
C GLU A 199 -1.77 13.84 -9.37
N ARG A 200 -2.01 12.84 -8.51
CA ARG A 200 -2.11 11.43 -8.94
C ARG A 200 -3.27 11.22 -9.90
N ASP A 201 -4.45 11.74 -9.56
CA ASP A 201 -5.64 11.64 -10.42
C ASP A 201 -5.38 12.29 -11.80
N CYS A 202 -4.78 13.49 -11.81
CA CYS A 202 -4.39 14.18 -13.05
C CYS A 202 -3.42 13.33 -13.88
N HIS A 203 -2.39 12.75 -13.26
CA HIS A 203 -1.43 11.92 -13.97
C HIS A 203 -2.06 10.65 -14.56
N GLU A 204 -3.01 10.03 -13.85
CA GLU A 204 -3.77 8.90 -14.37
C GLU A 204 -4.62 9.31 -15.58
N VAL A 205 -5.28 10.46 -15.52
CA VAL A 205 -6.06 11.01 -16.65
C VAL A 205 -5.16 11.33 -17.83
N GLU A 206 -3.98 11.95 -17.63
CA GLU A 206 -3.00 12.21 -18.68
C GLU A 206 -2.53 10.91 -19.36
N MET A 207 -2.24 9.88 -18.56
CA MET A 207 -1.89 8.55 -19.06
C MET A 207 -3.02 7.93 -19.89
N GLN A 208 -4.27 8.05 -19.45
CA GLN A 208 -5.43 7.60 -20.22
C GLN A 208 -5.56 8.37 -21.55
N LEU A 209 -5.38 9.68 -21.52
CA LEU A 209 -5.40 10.54 -22.71
C LEU A 209 -4.30 10.16 -23.70
N ALA A 210 -3.08 9.90 -23.22
CA ALA A 210 -1.97 9.44 -24.05
C ALA A 210 -2.27 8.08 -24.70
N ARG A 211 -2.89 7.14 -23.97
CA ARG A 211 -3.33 5.85 -24.52
C ARG A 211 -4.40 6.02 -25.60
N LEU A 212 -5.37 6.91 -25.37
CA LEU A 212 -6.41 7.21 -26.35
C LEU A 212 -5.82 7.84 -27.62
N ARG A 213 -4.92 8.82 -27.49
CA ARG A 213 -4.21 9.43 -28.63
C ARG A 213 -3.45 8.40 -29.45
N LYS A 214 -2.71 7.51 -28.79
CA LYS A 214 -2.01 6.39 -29.46
C LYS A 214 -2.99 5.41 -30.13
N GLY A 215 -4.18 5.24 -29.57
CA GLY A 215 -5.27 4.48 -30.21
C GLY A 215 -5.76 5.15 -31.49
N ILE A 216 -5.98 6.47 -31.45
CA ILE A 216 -6.41 7.27 -32.59
C ILE A 216 -5.34 7.28 -33.71
N GLU A 217 -4.07 7.47 -33.36
CA GLU A 217 -2.96 7.41 -34.34
C GLU A 217 -2.94 6.07 -35.08
N LYS A 218 -3.11 4.95 -34.37
CA LYS A 218 -3.20 3.63 -34.99
C LYS A 218 -4.41 3.48 -35.90
N THR A 219 -5.56 4.05 -35.53
CA THR A 219 -6.74 4.01 -36.40
C THR A 219 -6.56 4.87 -37.63
N ASP A 220 -5.92 6.04 -37.51
CA ASP A 220 -5.63 6.92 -38.64
C ASP A 220 -4.60 6.30 -39.59
N GLU A 221 -3.55 5.66 -39.06
CA GLU A 221 -2.59 4.87 -39.86
C GLU A 221 -3.29 3.71 -40.60
N ALA A 222 -4.20 3.00 -39.92
CA ALA A 222 -4.95 1.91 -40.53
C ALA A 222 -5.90 2.41 -41.63
N LEU A 223 -6.56 3.56 -41.44
CA LEU A 223 -7.42 4.19 -42.44
C LEU A 223 -6.60 4.67 -43.64
N ALA A 224 -5.45 5.29 -43.43
CA ALA A 224 -4.55 5.71 -44.50
C ALA A 224 -4.05 4.52 -45.35
N LEU A 225 -3.77 3.38 -44.73
CA LEU A 225 -3.46 2.13 -45.44
C LEU A 225 -4.67 1.57 -46.20
N PHE A 226 -5.88 1.74 -45.65
CA PHE A 226 -7.12 1.28 -46.27
C PHE A 226 -7.42 2.01 -47.58
N ASP A 227 -7.27 3.35 -47.60
CA ASP A 227 -7.44 4.17 -48.80
C ASP A 227 -6.45 3.79 -49.91
N VAL A 228 -5.22 3.42 -49.55
CA VAL A 228 -4.21 2.93 -50.49
C VAL A 228 -4.56 1.53 -51.02
N HIS A 229 -5.16 0.66 -50.20
CA HIS A 229 -5.54 -0.69 -50.60
C HIS A 229 -6.82 -0.76 -51.44
N GLU A 230 -7.78 0.14 -51.25
CA GLU A 230 -9.00 0.18 -52.05
C GLU A 230 -8.70 0.53 -53.52
N SER A 231 -7.78 1.48 -53.74
CA SER A 231 -7.31 1.86 -55.07
C SER A 231 -6.51 0.74 -55.77
N ALA A 232 -5.68 0.00 -55.03
CA ALA A 232 -4.94 -1.15 -55.55
C ALA A 232 -5.87 -2.34 -55.89
N SER A 233 -6.87 -2.63 -55.05
CA SER A 233 -7.87 -3.67 -55.30
C SER A 233 -8.68 -3.40 -56.58
N LEU A 234 -9.13 -2.16 -56.78
CA LEU A 234 -9.83 -1.75 -58.01
C LEU A 234 -8.94 -1.86 -59.26
N ALA A 235 -7.64 -1.60 -59.13
CA ALA A 235 -6.68 -1.80 -60.22
C ALA A 235 -6.47 -3.29 -60.54
N HIS A 236 -6.32 -4.14 -59.53
CA HIS A 236 -6.19 -5.59 -59.70
C HIS A 236 -7.44 -6.22 -60.33
N MET A 237 -8.64 -5.84 -59.90
CA MET A 237 -9.89 -6.31 -60.52
C MET A 237 -10.02 -5.91 -62.00
N ARG A 238 -9.49 -4.74 -62.39
CA ARG A 238 -9.46 -4.33 -63.81
C ARG A 238 -8.48 -5.17 -64.61
N CYS A 239 -7.29 -5.44 -64.08
CA CYS A 239 -6.31 -6.34 -64.70
C CYS A 239 -6.84 -7.77 -64.85
N ASP A 240 -7.48 -8.32 -63.83
CA ASP A 240 -8.05 -9.67 -63.87
C ASP A 240 -9.18 -9.79 -64.89
N ARG A 241 -10.03 -8.75 -65.00
CA ARG A 241 -11.09 -8.71 -66.02
C ARG A 241 -10.50 -8.76 -67.44
N ASP A 242 -9.43 -8.01 -67.67
CA ASP A 242 -8.82 -7.91 -69.00
C ASP A 242 -8.05 -9.21 -69.33
N TYR A 243 -7.37 -9.81 -68.34
CA TYR A 243 -6.75 -11.13 -68.44
C TYR A 243 -7.78 -12.25 -68.71
N LEU A 244 -8.90 -12.26 -68.00
CA LEU A 244 -9.98 -13.24 -68.21
C LEU A 244 -10.62 -13.10 -69.60
N LYS A 245 -10.77 -11.87 -70.11
CA LYS A 245 -11.22 -11.65 -71.50
C LYS A 245 -10.26 -12.25 -72.51
N GLU A 246 -8.96 -12.05 -72.34
CA GLU A 246 -7.93 -12.54 -73.25
C GLU A 246 -7.84 -14.08 -73.22
N THR A 247 -7.84 -14.67 -72.04
CA THR A 247 -7.83 -16.14 -71.87
C THR A 247 -9.06 -16.81 -72.47
N VAL A 248 -10.26 -16.23 -72.30
CA VAL A 248 -11.48 -16.73 -72.94
C VAL A 248 -11.40 -16.63 -74.47
N ALA A 249 -10.81 -15.56 -75.01
CA ALA A 249 -10.60 -15.43 -76.45
C ALA A 249 -9.64 -16.49 -76.98
N GLN A 250 -8.52 -16.75 -76.29
CA GLN A 250 -7.56 -17.79 -76.63
C GLN A 250 -8.19 -19.20 -76.55
N MET A 251 -8.99 -19.47 -75.51
CA MET A 251 -9.70 -20.74 -75.35
C MET A 251 -10.69 -20.99 -76.49
N LYS A 252 -11.44 -19.96 -76.94
CA LYS A 252 -12.33 -20.07 -78.12
C LYS A 252 -11.56 -20.41 -79.40
N VAL A 253 -10.35 -19.85 -79.58
CA VAL A 253 -9.49 -20.18 -80.73
C VAL A 253 -9.00 -21.63 -80.65
N ALA A 254 -8.60 -22.09 -79.46
CA ALA A 254 -8.17 -23.46 -79.23
C ALA A 254 -9.31 -24.47 -79.49
N VAL A 255 -10.52 -24.20 -79.00
CA VAL A 255 -11.71 -25.03 -79.23
C VAL A 255 -12.02 -25.13 -80.72
N ARG A 256 -12.01 -24.01 -81.47
CA ARG A 256 -12.23 -24.03 -82.93
C ARG A 256 -11.18 -24.86 -83.67
N ARG A 257 -9.90 -24.81 -83.23
CA ARG A 257 -8.84 -25.66 -83.80
C ARG A 257 -9.11 -27.14 -83.51
N GLN A 258 -9.51 -27.48 -82.29
CA GLN A 258 -9.87 -28.85 -81.92
C GLN A 258 -11.10 -29.36 -82.68
N GLU A 259 -12.15 -28.54 -82.83
CA GLU A 259 -13.32 -28.89 -83.65
C GLU A 259 -12.95 -29.18 -85.11
N ASN A 260 -12.02 -28.41 -85.69
CA ASN A 260 -11.53 -28.66 -87.04
C ASN A 260 -10.73 -29.97 -87.13
N VAL A 261 -9.92 -30.28 -86.12
CA VAL A 261 -9.22 -31.57 -86.02
C VAL A 261 -10.22 -32.73 -85.89
N ILE A 262 -11.23 -32.60 -85.03
CA ILE A 262 -12.30 -33.61 -84.86
C ILE A 262 -13.05 -33.83 -86.17
N LYS A 263 -13.44 -32.76 -86.87
CA LYS A 263 -14.07 -32.86 -88.19
C LYS A 263 -13.17 -33.56 -89.20
N ALA A 264 -11.88 -33.23 -89.26
CA ALA A 264 -10.94 -33.91 -90.14
C ALA A 264 -10.79 -35.40 -89.82
N GLN A 265 -10.74 -35.76 -88.54
CA GLN A 265 -10.69 -37.16 -88.09
C GLN A 265 -11.99 -37.93 -88.41
N LEU A 266 -13.15 -37.31 -88.20
CA LEU A 266 -14.46 -37.88 -88.59
C LEU A 266 -14.53 -38.13 -90.10
N THR A 267 -14.12 -37.17 -90.92
CA THR A 267 -14.08 -37.35 -92.38
C THR A 267 -13.14 -38.47 -92.78
N ARG A 268 -11.95 -38.56 -92.16
CA ARG A 268 -11.01 -39.66 -92.39
C ARG A 268 -11.59 -41.01 -91.97
N GLN A 269 -12.28 -41.07 -90.83
CA GLN A 269 -12.95 -42.28 -90.36
C GLN A 269 -14.05 -42.71 -91.34
N GLN A 270 -14.87 -41.78 -91.85
CA GLN A 270 -15.87 -42.08 -92.88
C GLN A 270 -15.24 -42.60 -94.17
N GLN A 271 -14.11 -42.01 -94.62
CA GLN A 271 -13.38 -42.51 -95.78
C GLN A 271 -12.80 -43.92 -95.56
N LEU A 272 -12.23 -44.18 -94.39
CA LEU A 272 -11.73 -45.50 -94.02
C LEU A 272 -12.87 -46.53 -93.92
N GLN A 273 -14.00 -46.15 -93.35
CA GLN A 273 -15.20 -46.98 -93.29
C GLN A 273 -15.72 -47.31 -94.68
N ALA A 274 -15.82 -46.32 -95.57
CA ALA A 274 -16.24 -46.54 -96.95
C ALA A 274 -15.29 -47.48 -97.71
N ARG A 275 -13.97 -47.35 -97.50
CA ARG A 275 -12.97 -48.28 -98.05
C ARG A 275 -13.12 -49.68 -97.48
N LEU A 276 -13.32 -49.80 -96.17
CA LEU A 276 -13.59 -51.07 -95.50
C LEU A 276 -14.84 -51.73 -96.08
N ASP A 277 -15.93 -50.97 -96.27
CA ASP A 277 -17.18 -51.49 -96.83
C ASP A 277 -17.04 -51.97 -98.28
N ILE A 278 -16.15 -51.36 -99.07
CA ILE A 278 -15.81 -51.84 -100.42
C ILE A 278 -15.03 -53.16 -100.32
N VAL A 279 -14.03 -53.23 -99.45
CA VAL A 279 -13.25 -54.47 -99.22
C VAL A 279 -14.14 -55.60 -98.68
N MET A 280 -15.04 -55.30 -97.74
CA MET A 280 -15.98 -56.28 -97.21
C MET A 280 -17.03 -56.73 -98.24
N ARG A 281 -17.37 -55.88 -99.21
CA ARG A 281 -18.20 -56.28 -100.36
C ARG A 281 -17.43 -57.22 -101.30
N SER A 282 -16.21 -56.86 -101.68
CA SER A 282 -15.40 -57.72 -102.57
C SER A 282 -15.03 -59.05 -101.92
N LEU A 283 -14.75 -59.08 -100.62
CA LEU A 283 -14.54 -60.32 -99.86
C LEU A 283 -15.79 -61.21 -99.86
N ARG A 284 -16.99 -60.64 -99.77
CA ARG A 284 -18.25 -61.39 -99.87
C ARG A 284 -18.47 -61.93 -101.28
N ASP A 285 -18.22 -61.13 -102.31
CA ASP A 285 -18.33 -61.55 -103.71
C ASP A 285 -17.37 -62.73 -104.03
N MET A 286 -16.18 -62.73 -103.43
CA MET A 286 -15.19 -63.81 -103.56
C MET A 286 -15.40 -64.98 -102.57
N LYS A 287 -16.41 -64.94 -101.70
CA LYS A 287 -16.68 -65.94 -100.64
C LYS A 287 -15.49 -66.16 -99.67
N LEU A 288 -14.71 -65.11 -99.40
CA LEU A 288 -13.54 -65.12 -98.52
C LEU A 288 -13.80 -64.45 -97.16
N ASP A 289 -14.98 -63.86 -96.96
CA ASP A 289 -15.44 -63.22 -95.73
C ASP A 289 -15.20 -64.06 -94.47
N LYS A 290 -15.63 -65.33 -94.47
CA LYS A 290 -15.49 -66.25 -93.33
C LYS A 290 -14.04 -66.63 -93.03
N LYS A 291 -13.15 -66.58 -94.03
CA LYS A 291 -11.69 -66.81 -93.83
C LYS A 291 -11.01 -65.57 -93.27
N TYR A 292 -11.46 -64.38 -93.67
CA TYR A 292 -10.94 -63.11 -93.16
C TYR A 292 -11.29 -62.93 -91.67
N GLU A 293 -12.55 -63.11 -91.27
CA GLU A 293 -12.97 -62.99 -89.86
C GLU A 293 -12.23 -63.96 -88.92
N ARG A 294 -11.82 -65.13 -89.42
CA ARG A 294 -11.05 -66.13 -88.65
C ARG A 294 -9.59 -65.71 -88.42
N ASN A 295 -9.02 -64.87 -89.29
CA ASN A 295 -7.59 -64.56 -89.32
C ASN A 295 -7.28 -63.13 -88.84
N VAL A 296 -8.28 -62.29 -88.54
CA VAL A 296 -8.06 -60.93 -88.02
C VAL A 296 -7.79 -60.98 -86.51
N PRO A 297 -6.65 -60.46 -86.01
CA PRO A 297 -6.37 -60.39 -84.58
C PRO A 297 -7.30 -59.41 -83.87
N LYS A 298 -7.95 -59.87 -82.79
CA LYS A 298 -8.93 -59.10 -81.98
C LYS A 298 -8.33 -57.92 -81.18
N SER A 299 -7.01 -57.70 -81.23
CA SER A 299 -6.33 -56.64 -80.47
C SER A 299 -6.34 -55.26 -81.15
N ALA A 300 -6.86 -55.14 -82.36
CA ALA A 300 -6.76 -53.90 -83.16
C ALA A 300 -7.85 -52.83 -82.86
N LEU A 301 -8.69 -53.01 -81.84
CA LEU A 301 -9.94 -52.22 -81.70
C LEU A 301 -10.12 -51.40 -80.40
N VAL A 302 -9.11 -51.28 -79.52
CA VAL A 302 -9.24 -50.42 -78.31
C VAL A 302 -7.96 -49.62 -78.03
N PRO A 303 -8.01 -48.28 -77.90
CA PRO A 303 -6.88 -47.48 -77.42
C PRO A 303 -6.67 -47.62 -75.90
N SER A 304 -5.48 -48.04 -75.48
CA SER A 304 -5.09 -48.38 -74.10
C SER A 304 -4.94 -47.20 -73.11
N ALA A 305 -5.56 -46.05 -73.35
CA ALA A 305 -5.12 -44.78 -72.75
C ALA A 305 -5.87 -44.33 -71.47
N SER A 306 -6.48 -45.21 -70.68
CA SER A 306 -7.45 -44.74 -69.65
C SER A 306 -7.35 -45.33 -68.25
N ARG A 307 -6.28 -46.04 -67.88
CA ARG A 307 -6.11 -46.53 -66.50
C ARG A 307 -4.63 -46.64 -66.12
N GLU A 308 -4.09 -45.60 -65.48
CA GLU A 308 -3.12 -45.69 -64.38
C GLU A 308 -2.77 -44.28 -63.87
N GLU A 309 -2.64 -44.15 -62.55
CA GLU A 309 -2.08 -42.98 -61.86
C GLU A 309 -0.65 -42.72 -62.37
N PRO A 310 -0.14 -41.47 -62.34
CA PRO A 310 1.19 -41.21 -62.86
C PRO A 310 2.23 -41.88 -61.94
N GLU A 311 2.71 -43.05 -62.36
CA GLU A 311 3.95 -43.62 -61.85
C GLU A 311 5.08 -42.60 -61.98
N ASP A 312 6.09 -42.74 -61.11
CA ASP A 312 7.32 -41.95 -61.14
C ASP A 312 7.78 -41.71 -62.59
N VAL A 313 7.93 -40.44 -62.96
CA VAL A 313 8.25 -40.02 -64.34
C VAL A 313 9.53 -40.69 -64.86
N SER A 314 10.41 -41.13 -63.96
CA SER A 314 11.64 -41.88 -64.25
C SER A 314 11.42 -43.34 -64.69
N LYS A 315 10.25 -43.93 -64.48
CA LYS A 315 9.88 -45.28 -64.94
C LYS A 315 9.11 -45.27 -66.25
N ILE A 316 8.51 -44.13 -66.62
CA ILE A 316 7.70 -43.95 -67.83
C ILE A 316 8.55 -43.48 -69.01
N LEU A 317 9.63 -42.74 -68.76
CA LEU A 317 10.55 -42.29 -69.80
C LEU A 317 11.41 -43.48 -70.27
N PRO A 318 11.36 -43.89 -71.55
CA PRO A 318 12.34 -44.83 -72.09
C PRO A 318 13.74 -44.22 -71.95
N GLU A 319 14.76 -45.05 -71.70
CA GLU A 319 16.15 -44.63 -71.44
C GLU A 319 16.76 -43.74 -72.56
N GLU A 320 16.10 -43.70 -73.73
CA GLU A 320 16.51 -42.95 -74.93
C GLU A 320 15.78 -41.60 -75.10
N GLU A 321 14.78 -41.25 -74.28
CA GLU A 321 14.06 -39.96 -74.39
C GLU A 321 14.75 -38.86 -73.57
N PHE A 322 15.39 -37.93 -74.28
CA PHE A 322 16.00 -36.75 -73.70
C PHE A 322 14.98 -35.61 -73.63
N ILE A 323 14.64 -35.16 -72.42
CA ILE A 323 13.87 -33.94 -72.22
C ILE A 323 14.71 -32.76 -72.72
N PRO A 324 14.20 -31.92 -73.65
CA PRO A 324 14.91 -30.73 -74.10
C PRO A 324 15.33 -29.88 -72.90
N ILE A 325 16.58 -29.41 -72.89
CA ILE A 325 17.19 -28.68 -71.76
C ILE A 325 16.31 -27.52 -71.28
N HIS A 326 15.61 -26.84 -72.19
CA HIS A 326 14.69 -25.75 -71.85
C HIS A 326 13.48 -26.21 -71.03
N THR A 327 12.89 -27.35 -71.37
CA THR A 327 11.76 -27.94 -70.64
C THR A 327 12.20 -28.46 -69.27
N PHE A 328 13.38 -29.09 -69.20
CA PHE A 328 13.96 -29.52 -67.93
C PHE A 328 14.24 -28.33 -67.00
N ARG A 329 14.85 -27.24 -67.52
CA ARG A 329 15.08 -26.00 -66.75
C ARG A 329 13.78 -25.37 -66.26
N LEU A 330 12.71 -25.41 -67.06
CA LEU A 330 11.41 -24.88 -66.66
C LEU A 330 10.78 -25.72 -65.54
N LEU A 331 10.80 -27.05 -65.67
CA LEU A 331 10.30 -27.97 -64.64
C LEU A 331 11.10 -27.85 -63.34
N TYR A 332 12.43 -27.76 -63.44
CA TYR A 332 13.31 -27.57 -62.30
C TYR A 332 13.01 -26.24 -61.59
N LYS A 333 12.89 -25.13 -62.33
CA LYS A 333 12.54 -23.82 -61.76
C LYS A 333 11.18 -23.84 -61.08
N ASN A 334 10.17 -24.50 -61.66
CA ASN A 334 8.85 -24.63 -61.06
C ASN A 334 8.88 -25.48 -59.79
N ASN A 335 9.65 -26.58 -59.78
CA ASN A 335 9.83 -27.42 -58.61
C ASN A 335 10.52 -26.64 -57.47
N GLU A 336 11.56 -25.87 -57.80
CA GLU A 336 12.28 -25.02 -56.85
C GLU A 336 11.36 -23.92 -56.28
N MET A 337 10.56 -23.26 -57.11
CA MET A 337 9.55 -22.30 -56.66
C MET A 337 8.50 -22.94 -55.74
N LEU A 338 8.05 -24.16 -56.05
CA LEU A 338 7.11 -24.91 -55.20
C LEU A 338 7.76 -25.28 -53.87
N ARG A 339 9.01 -25.74 -53.85
CA ARG A 339 9.76 -26.04 -52.62
C ARG A 339 9.90 -24.81 -51.73
N VAL A 340 10.26 -23.66 -52.29
CA VAL A 340 10.37 -22.39 -51.55
C VAL A 340 8.99 -21.94 -51.03
N SER A 341 7.92 -22.14 -51.81
CA SER A 341 6.55 -21.84 -51.39
C SER A 341 6.11 -22.71 -50.20
N VAL A 342 6.38 -24.02 -50.25
CA VAL A 342 6.10 -24.96 -49.16
C VAL A 342 6.92 -24.58 -47.91
N MET A 343 8.21 -24.27 -48.07
CA MET A 343 9.06 -23.85 -46.94
C MET A 343 8.54 -22.57 -46.26
N ARG A 344 8.13 -21.56 -47.03
CA ARG A 344 7.51 -20.34 -46.49
C ARG A 344 6.20 -20.63 -45.74
N LYS A 345 5.36 -21.52 -46.28
CA LYS A 345 4.12 -21.92 -45.58
C LYS A 345 4.42 -22.64 -44.27
N ASN A 346 5.43 -23.51 -44.22
CA ASN A 346 5.83 -24.18 -42.98
C ASN A 346 6.34 -23.18 -41.93
N MET A 347 7.13 -22.17 -42.35
CA MET A 347 7.58 -21.11 -41.45
C MET A 347 6.40 -20.32 -40.88
N LEU A 348 5.43 -19.95 -41.72
CA LEU A 348 4.22 -19.25 -41.28
C LEU A 348 3.39 -20.09 -40.29
N VAL A 349 3.32 -21.41 -40.49
CA VAL A 349 2.64 -22.31 -39.54
C VAL A 349 3.34 -22.31 -38.18
N LEU A 350 4.68 -22.33 -38.15
CA LEU A 350 5.44 -22.26 -36.89
C LEU A 350 5.27 -20.92 -36.18
N GLU A 351 5.31 -19.81 -36.90
CA GLU A 351 5.07 -18.47 -36.34
C GLU A 351 3.67 -18.36 -35.73
N LYS A 352 2.64 -18.85 -36.43
CA LYS A 352 1.27 -18.90 -35.92
C LYS A 352 1.16 -19.83 -34.72
N GLY A 353 1.85 -20.97 -34.72
CA GLY A 353 1.96 -21.87 -33.56
C GLY A 353 2.50 -21.15 -32.33
N GLY A 354 3.59 -20.40 -32.46
CA GLY A 354 4.17 -19.62 -31.35
C GLY A 354 3.22 -18.53 -30.83
N VAL A 355 2.43 -17.88 -31.71
CA VAL A 355 1.40 -16.92 -31.29
C VAL A 355 0.28 -17.63 -30.50
N ILE A 356 -0.14 -18.82 -30.93
CA ILE A 356 -1.15 -19.62 -30.22
C ILE A 356 -0.64 -20.00 -28.83
N GLU A 357 0.59 -20.51 -28.71
CA GLU A 357 1.21 -20.86 -27.42
C GLU A 357 1.30 -19.65 -26.48
N ALA A 358 1.64 -18.47 -27.01
CA ALA A 358 1.67 -17.23 -26.23
C ALA A 358 0.28 -16.82 -25.74
N LEU A 359 -0.75 -16.99 -26.57
CA LEU A 359 -2.15 -16.74 -26.20
C LEU A 359 -2.64 -17.75 -25.15
N GLU A 360 -2.29 -19.03 -25.29
CA GLU A 360 -2.61 -20.08 -24.31
C GLU A 360 -1.94 -19.82 -22.96
N ALA A 361 -0.66 -19.40 -22.96
CA ALA A 361 0.04 -18.99 -21.74
C ALA A 361 -0.62 -17.76 -21.10
N GLY A 362 -1.08 -16.79 -21.90
CA GLY A 362 -1.85 -15.64 -21.44
C GLY A 362 -3.18 -16.05 -20.79
N LEU A 363 -3.94 -16.93 -21.45
CA LEU A 363 -5.20 -17.47 -20.93
C LEU A 363 -5.00 -18.24 -19.64
N SER A 364 -3.95 -19.06 -19.54
CA SER A 364 -3.60 -19.79 -18.32
C SER A 364 -3.33 -18.85 -17.13
N LYS A 365 -2.63 -17.73 -17.37
CA LYS A 365 -2.44 -16.69 -16.33
C LYS A 365 -3.76 -16.09 -15.85
N TYR A 366 -4.65 -15.74 -16.77
CA TYR A 366 -5.97 -15.20 -16.39
C TYR A 366 -6.85 -16.23 -15.69
N ALA A 367 -6.82 -17.49 -16.12
CA ALA A 367 -7.54 -18.57 -15.46
C ALA A 367 -7.04 -18.77 -14.02
N ASN A 368 -5.72 -18.77 -13.82
CA ASN A 368 -5.13 -18.87 -12.48
C ASN A 368 -5.50 -17.66 -11.59
N ALA A 369 -5.45 -16.45 -12.13
CA ALA A 369 -5.87 -15.24 -11.41
C ALA A 369 -7.36 -15.27 -11.01
N LEU A 370 -8.22 -15.81 -11.88
CA LEU A 370 -9.65 -15.98 -11.57
C LEU A 370 -9.85 -17.01 -10.45
N VAL A 371 -9.12 -18.12 -10.47
CA VAL A 371 -9.18 -19.12 -9.39
C VAL A 371 -8.70 -18.55 -8.05
N THR A 372 -7.61 -17.76 -8.04
CA THR A 372 -7.11 -17.15 -6.80
C THR A 372 -8.09 -16.12 -6.24
N THR A 373 -8.60 -15.23 -7.08
CA THR A 373 -9.59 -14.21 -6.67
C THR A 373 -10.90 -14.84 -6.20
N HIS A 374 -11.36 -15.93 -6.83
CA HIS A 374 -12.52 -16.67 -6.35
C HIS A 374 -12.28 -17.32 -4.98
N LYS A 375 -11.08 -17.86 -4.74
CA LYS A 375 -10.70 -18.39 -3.41
C LYS A 375 -10.69 -17.29 -2.36
N GLU A 376 -10.03 -16.17 -2.64
CA GLU A 376 -10.00 -15.01 -1.72
C GLU A 376 -11.41 -14.50 -1.40
N GLN A 377 -12.30 -14.42 -2.40
CA GLN A 377 -13.70 -14.04 -2.16
C GLN A 377 -14.44 -15.06 -1.30
N HIS A 378 -14.17 -16.35 -1.49
CA HIS A 378 -14.78 -17.41 -0.68
C HIS A 378 -14.30 -17.33 0.77
N ASP A 379 -12.99 -17.19 0.98
CA ASP A 379 -12.38 -17.07 2.30
C ASP A 379 -12.89 -15.83 3.06
N ILE A 380 -13.03 -14.68 2.36
CA ILE A 380 -13.64 -13.47 2.93
C ILE A 380 -15.10 -13.72 3.31
N LYS A 381 -15.86 -14.41 2.45
CA LYS A 381 -17.26 -14.70 2.72
C LYS A 381 -17.42 -15.61 3.95
N GLU A 382 -16.62 -16.67 4.04
CA GLU A 382 -16.60 -17.55 5.22
C GLU A 382 -16.21 -16.80 6.48
N SER A 383 -15.15 -15.98 6.44
CA SER A 383 -14.75 -15.13 7.56
C SER A 383 -15.88 -14.19 8.00
N LYS A 384 -16.60 -13.58 7.06
CA LYS A 384 -17.72 -12.68 7.35
C LYS A 384 -18.94 -13.39 7.89
N GLU A 385 -19.22 -14.61 7.43
CA GLU A 385 -20.29 -15.44 7.98
C GLU A 385 -20.00 -15.83 9.44
N VAL A 386 -18.74 -16.13 9.77
CA VAL A 386 -18.32 -16.38 11.16
C VAL A 386 -18.46 -15.13 12.03
N GLU A 387 -17.90 -13.99 11.60
CA GLU A 387 -18.03 -12.71 12.33
C GLU A 387 -19.50 -12.32 12.57
N LEU A 388 -20.37 -12.54 11.58
CA LEU A 388 -21.79 -12.23 11.68
C LEU A 388 -22.52 -13.20 12.62
N GLY A 389 -22.12 -14.47 12.62
CA GLY A 389 -22.60 -15.47 13.58
C GLY A 389 -22.28 -15.07 15.02
N GLU A 390 -21.01 -14.72 15.30
CA GLU A 390 -20.57 -14.24 16.62
C GLU A 390 -21.33 -12.98 17.06
N LEU A 391 -21.53 -12.02 16.15
CA LEU A 391 -22.29 -10.81 16.44
C LEU A 391 -23.77 -11.11 16.76
N MET A 392 -24.39 -12.06 16.06
CA MET A 392 -25.77 -12.48 16.36
C MET A 392 -25.86 -13.15 17.73
N ASP A 393 -24.91 -14.01 18.07
CA ASP A 393 -24.86 -14.67 19.37
C ASP A 393 -24.70 -13.66 20.52
N ASP A 394 -23.80 -12.69 20.37
CA ASP A 394 -23.62 -11.57 21.31
C ASP A 394 -24.91 -10.76 21.50
N LEU A 395 -25.60 -10.46 20.39
CA LEU A 395 -26.83 -9.68 20.41
C LEU A 395 -27.98 -10.46 21.07
N GLN A 396 -28.05 -11.76 20.80
CA GLN A 396 -28.99 -12.67 21.45
C GLN A 396 -28.72 -12.79 22.95
N GLN A 397 -27.46 -12.89 23.37
CA GLN A 397 -27.08 -12.93 24.78
C GLN A 397 -27.44 -11.62 25.49
N ARG A 398 -27.17 -10.46 24.88
CA ARG A 398 -27.59 -9.15 25.40
C ARG A 398 -29.11 -9.06 25.53
N HIS A 399 -29.84 -9.53 24.53
CA HIS A 399 -31.31 -9.57 24.57
C HIS A 399 -31.82 -10.43 25.74
N GLN A 400 -31.27 -11.63 25.92
CA GLN A 400 -31.62 -12.50 27.05
C GLN A 400 -31.33 -11.83 28.41
N ASN A 401 -30.19 -11.16 28.55
CA ASN A 401 -29.85 -10.41 29.75
C ASN A 401 -30.86 -9.29 30.03
N PHE A 402 -31.29 -8.52 29.02
CA PHE A 402 -32.30 -7.49 29.19
C PHE A 402 -33.67 -8.05 29.58
N VAL A 403 -34.06 -9.20 29.01
CA VAL A 403 -35.32 -9.88 29.37
C VAL A 403 -35.28 -10.31 30.85
N GLN A 404 -34.17 -10.88 31.31
CA GLN A 404 -33.99 -11.26 32.71
C GLN A 404 -34.09 -10.05 33.65
N GLN A 405 -33.42 -8.94 33.31
CA GLN A 405 -33.50 -7.69 34.08
C GLN A 405 -34.93 -7.13 34.15
N LEU A 406 -35.67 -7.18 33.04
CA LEU A 406 -37.06 -6.73 32.99
C LEU A 406 -37.96 -7.61 33.89
N ASP A 407 -37.76 -8.92 33.91
CA ASP A 407 -38.53 -9.83 34.74
C ASP A 407 -38.20 -9.65 36.24
N GLU A 408 -36.95 -9.38 36.59
CA GLU A 408 -36.58 -8.98 37.94
C GLU A 408 -37.26 -7.68 38.37
N LEU A 409 -37.22 -6.65 37.53
CA LEU A 409 -37.91 -5.38 37.80
C LEU A 409 -39.42 -5.57 37.94
N ARG A 410 -40.03 -6.41 37.10
CA ARG A 410 -41.46 -6.78 37.22
C ARG A 410 -41.74 -7.47 38.55
N ARG A 411 -40.87 -8.39 38.99
CA ARG A 411 -40.98 -9.07 40.28
C ARG A 411 -40.88 -8.09 41.45
N VAL A 412 -39.90 -7.19 41.42
CA VAL A 412 -39.70 -6.14 42.43
C VAL A 412 -40.91 -5.21 42.47
N ASN A 413 -41.39 -4.74 41.32
CA ASN A 413 -42.57 -3.89 41.22
C ASN A 413 -43.82 -4.59 41.78
N GLY A 414 -44.01 -5.88 41.47
CA GLY A 414 -45.06 -6.71 42.06
C GLY A 414 -44.98 -6.81 43.59
N GLN A 415 -43.77 -6.96 44.15
CA GLN A 415 -43.56 -6.95 45.60
C GLN A 415 -43.85 -5.58 46.22
N LEU A 416 -43.40 -4.49 45.59
CA LEU A 416 -43.66 -3.12 46.05
C LEU A 416 -45.17 -2.80 46.04
N LYS A 417 -45.89 -3.18 44.98
CA LYS A 417 -47.35 -3.06 44.92
C LYS A 417 -48.03 -3.81 46.07
N LYS A 418 -47.60 -5.05 46.36
CA LYS A 418 -48.12 -5.81 47.52
C LYS A 418 -47.82 -5.12 48.85
N LYS A 419 -46.64 -4.53 49.02
CA LYS A 419 -46.27 -3.75 50.23
C LYS A 419 -47.11 -2.48 50.37
N MET A 420 -47.38 -1.77 49.27
CA MET A 420 -48.25 -0.58 49.28
C MET A 420 -49.68 -0.91 49.68
N VAL A 421 -50.26 -1.99 49.15
CA VAL A 421 -51.63 -2.43 49.50
C VAL A 421 -51.73 -2.89 50.96
N ARG A 422 -50.64 -3.40 51.55
CA ARG A 422 -50.60 -3.83 52.96
C ARG A 422 -50.32 -2.70 53.96
N ARG A 423 -49.98 -1.48 53.51
CA ARG A 423 -49.98 -0.31 54.40
C ARG A 423 -51.43 0.12 54.62
N PRO A 424 -52.00 0.01 55.84
CA PRO A 424 -53.31 0.57 56.08
C PRO A 424 -53.23 2.09 55.85
N ARG A 425 -54.22 2.64 55.14
CA ARG A 425 -54.44 4.09 55.09
C ARG A 425 -54.49 4.59 56.54
N SER A 426 -53.43 5.20 57.03
CA SER A 426 -53.52 6.06 58.21
C SER A 426 -54.47 7.18 57.81
N ARG A 427 -55.71 7.11 58.32
CA ARG A 427 -56.62 8.24 58.35
C ARG A 427 -55.85 9.37 59.03
N VAL A 428 -55.44 10.36 58.24
CA VAL A 428 -55.15 11.69 58.75
C VAL A 428 -56.53 12.33 58.91
N ASP A 429 -57.10 12.20 60.11
CA ASP A 429 -58.24 13.02 60.51
C ASP A 429 -57.72 14.45 60.61
N VAL A 430 -58.11 15.28 59.63
CA VAL A 430 -58.01 16.73 59.72
C VAL A 430 -59.17 17.18 60.62
N LYS A 431 -58.85 17.71 61.79
CA LYS A 431 -59.71 18.59 62.59
C LYS A 431 -59.06 19.95 62.72
#